data_AF-A0A498SK74-F1
#
_entry.id   AF-A0A498SK74-F1
#
_cell.length_a   1.000
_cell.length_b   1.000
_cell.length_c   1.000
_cell.angle_alpha   90.00
_cell.angle_beta   90.00
_cell.angle_gamma   90.00
#
_symmetry.space_group_name_H-M   'P 1'
#
loop_
_entity.id
_entity.type
_entity.pdbx_description
1 polymer ?
#
loop_
_entity_poly.entity_id
_entity_poly.type
_entity_poly.pdbx_seq_one_letter_code
_entity_poly.pdbx_strand_id
1 'polypeptide(L)'
;MQEPFHQRVIVITEICRSKYYNELYSWRAYHSLGIVLALLLVIPTKFIVGELRPIFLDICNPLYDSGYCHNQTYILNYKCRGNKYNHTVKEARLSFFSGHASLAMTAATFFIIYVQSRIPHRGLAIIAKPLIQLFALGLGFYTGYTRVIDGMHHLHDVVVGYIVGILLGYITAKYIAELRMKSNKMRQNEMELQKIEFPQTSSDENIPVYKTSVVRVEPTELRIFD
;
A
#
# COMPACT_ATOMS: atom_id res chain seq x y z
N MET A 1 51.13 1.15 -17.32
CA MET A 1 50.40 1.58 -16.11
C MET A 1 48.93 1.76 -16.48
N GLN A 2 48.07 0.81 -16.13
CA GLN A 2 46.67 0.75 -16.58
C GLN A 2 45.71 0.48 -15.40
N GLU A 3 46.06 1.01 -14.22
CA GLU A 3 45.44 0.69 -12.91
C GLU A 3 44.44 1.72 -12.31
N PRO A 4 44.21 2.96 -12.79
CA PRO A 4 43.31 3.88 -12.08
C PRO A 4 41.82 3.76 -12.45
N PHE A 5 41.48 3.25 -13.65
CA PHE A 5 40.08 3.23 -14.12
C PHE A 5 39.31 2.02 -13.57
N HIS A 6 39.89 0.82 -13.59
CA HIS A 6 39.24 -0.39 -13.08
C HIS A 6 38.92 -0.26 -11.58
N GLN A 7 39.84 0.28 -10.78
CA GLN A 7 39.63 0.47 -9.35
C GLN A 7 38.50 1.48 -9.05
N ARG A 8 38.37 2.56 -9.84
CA ARG A 8 37.26 3.52 -9.72
C ARG A 8 35.91 2.90 -10.06
N VAL A 9 35.84 2.10 -11.13
CA VAL A 9 34.60 1.40 -11.52
C VAL A 9 34.15 0.42 -10.43
N ILE A 10 35.07 -0.40 -9.90
CA ILE A 10 34.77 -1.36 -8.83
C ILE A 10 34.22 -0.64 -7.60
N VAL A 11 34.89 0.42 -7.12
CA VAL A 11 34.44 1.19 -5.95
C VAL A 11 33.06 1.82 -6.17
N ILE A 12 32.78 2.39 -7.35
CA ILE A 12 31.45 2.95 -7.66
C ILE A 12 30.38 1.85 -7.66
N THR A 13 30.67 0.68 -8.26
CA THR A 13 29.70 -0.42 -8.27
C THR A 13 29.41 -0.96 -6.87
N GLU A 14 30.42 -1.03 -6.00
CA GLU A 14 30.27 -1.47 -4.60
C GLU A 14 29.48 -0.47 -3.76
N ILE A 15 29.74 0.83 -3.91
CA ILE A 15 28.98 1.90 -3.23
C ILE A 15 27.52 1.89 -3.68
N CYS A 16 27.27 1.82 -4.99
CA CYS A 16 25.91 1.74 -5.54
C CYS A 16 25.18 0.49 -5.07
N ARG A 17 25.87 -0.66 -5.04
CA ARG A 17 25.36 -1.92 -4.53
C ARG A 17 25.00 -1.82 -3.05
N SER A 18 25.91 -1.32 -2.21
CA SER A 18 25.70 -1.13 -0.77
C SER A 18 24.52 -0.21 -0.49
N LYS A 19 24.43 0.93 -1.18
CA LYS A 19 23.29 1.85 -1.05
C LYS A 19 21.97 1.17 -1.44
N TYR A 20 21.95 0.43 -2.55
CA TYR A 20 20.75 -0.30 -2.97
C TYR A 20 20.31 -1.35 -1.94
N TYR A 21 21.23 -2.14 -1.38
CA TYR A 21 20.91 -3.14 -0.35
C TYR A 21 20.37 -2.51 0.94
N ASN A 22 20.97 -1.41 1.41
CA ASN A 22 20.52 -0.71 2.62
C ASN A 22 19.11 -0.14 2.44
N GLU A 23 18.83 0.46 1.28
CA GLU A 23 17.50 0.98 0.93
C GLU A 23 16.46 -0.13 0.84
N LEU A 24 16.81 -1.28 0.24
CA LEU A 24 15.93 -2.44 0.16
C LEU A 24 15.63 -3.03 1.54
N TYR A 25 16.63 -3.14 2.41
CA TYR A 25 16.46 -3.63 3.77
C TYR A 25 15.57 -2.70 4.59
N SER A 26 15.82 -1.39 4.51
CA SER A 26 15.01 -0.37 5.17
C SER A 26 13.54 -0.42 4.69
N TRP A 27 13.32 -0.56 3.38
CA TRP A 27 11.98 -0.73 2.81
C TRP A 27 11.27 -1.97 3.36
N ARG A 28 11.95 -3.13 3.40
CA ARG A 28 11.39 -4.36 3.97
C ARG A 28 11.01 -4.16 5.44
N ALA A 29 11.88 -3.52 6.21
CA ALA A 29 11.63 -3.25 7.63
C ALA A 29 10.38 -2.37 7.84
N TYR A 30 10.25 -1.27 7.09
CA TYR A 30 9.06 -0.41 7.19
C TYR A 30 7.78 -1.10 6.73
N HIS A 31 7.86 -1.90 5.67
CA HIS A 31 6.71 -2.68 5.20
C HIS A 31 6.24 -3.66 6.29
N SER A 32 7.17 -4.44 6.84
CA SER A 32 6.88 -5.38 7.93
C SER A 32 6.32 -4.67 9.16
N LEU A 33 6.84 -3.48 9.51
CA LEU A 33 6.30 -2.67 10.60
C LEU A 33 4.83 -2.29 10.35
N GLY A 34 4.48 -1.86 9.13
CA GLY A 34 3.08 -1.57 8.78
C GLY A 34 2.17 -2.78 8.93
N ILE A 35 2.63 -3.97 8.54
CA ILE A 35 1.91 -5.23 8.72
C ILE A 35 1.74 -5.58 10.20
N VAL A 36 2.79 -5.40 11.01
CA VAL A 36 2.72 -5.61 12.46
C VAL A 36 1.73 -4.65 13.11
N LEU A 37 1.73 -3.37 12.74
CA LEU A 37 0.75 -2.40 13.23
C LEU A 37 -0.68 -2.79 12.86
N ALA A 38 -0.92 -3.30 11.65
CA ALA A 38 -2.21 -3.82 11.26
C ALA A 38 -2.64 -5.05 12.07
N LEU A 39 -1.73 -5.99 12.33
CA LEU A 39 -2.01 -7.16 13.18
C LEU A 39 -2.33 -6.75 14.62
N LEU A 40 -1.58 -5.80 15.18
CA LEU A 40 -1.79 -5.28 16.53
C LEU A 40 -3.17 -4.62 16.68
N LEU A 41 -3.76 -4.12 15.60
CA LEU A 41 -5.13 -3.57 15.61
C LEU A 41 -6.20 -4.67 15.40
N VAL A 42 -5.97 -5.57 14.44
CA VAL A 42 -6.94 -6.62 14.05
C VAL A 42 -7.14 -7.66 15.14
N ILE A 43 -6.05 -8.13 15.76
CA ILE A 43 -6.13 -9.25 16.71
C ILE A 43 -7.00 -8.90 17.93
N PRO A 44 -6.74 -7.82 18.69
CA PRO A 44 -7.56 -7.51 19.85
C PRO A 44 -8.99 -7.14 19.48
N THR A 45 -9.22 -6.42 18.38
CA THR A 45 -10.60 -6.06 17.95
C THR A 45 -11.46 -7.28 17.69
N LYS A 46 -10.89 -8.35 17.10
CA LYS A 46 -11.60 -9.63 16.92
C LYS A 46 -12.12 -10.21 18.24
N PHE A 47 -11.30 -10.21 19.28
CA PHE A 47 -11.68 -10.74 20.60
C PHE A 47 -12.62 -9.81 21.37
N ILE A 48 -12.52 -8.49 21.16
CA ILE A 48 -13.38 -7.50 21.81
C ILE A 48 -14.80 -7.57 21.23
N VAL A 49 -14.93 -7.62 19.90
CA VAL A 49 -16.24 -7.56 19.23
C VAL A 49 -16.94 -8.93 19.24
N GLY A 50 -16.20 -10.01 18.97
CA GLY A 50 -16.76 -11.37 19.02
C GLY A 50 -17.89 -11.63 18.02
N GLU A 51 -17.93 -10.91 16.90
CA GLU A 51 -18.98 -11.05 15.89
C GLU A 51 -18.93 -12.44 15.20
N LEU A 52 -20.12 -13.03 15.02
CA LEU A 52 -20.30 -14.31 14.35
C LEU A 52 -20.06 -14.19 12.85
N ARG A 53 -19.36 -15.16 12.25
CA ARG A 53 -19.20 -15.27 10.79
C ARG A 53 -20.49 -15.76 10.13
N PRO A 54 -20.72 -15.49 8.83
CA PRO A 54 -21.86 -16.05 8.09
C PRO A 54 -21.98 -17.57 8.20
N ILE A 55 -20.85 -18.29 8.10
CA ILE A 55 -20.80 -19.76 8.17
C ILE A 55 -20.98 -20.32 9.60
N PHE A 56 -21.20 -19.48 10.61
CA PHE A 56 -21.26 -19.92 12.01
C PHE A 56 -22.33 -20.98 12.27
N LEU A 57 -23.51 -20.86 11.65
CA LEU A 57 -24.62 -21.79 11.87
C LEU A 57 -24.32 -23.19 11.33
N ASP A 58 -23.61 -23.28 10.21
CA ASP A 58 -23.20 -24.55 9.62
C ASP A 58 -22.13 -25.24 10.47
N ILE A 59 -21.17 -24.46 11.01
CA ILE A 59 -20.09 -24.96 11.87
C ILE A 59 -20.63 -25.39 13.24
N CYS A 60 -21.45 -24.55 13.89
CA CYS A 60 -21.94 -24.84 15.23
C CYS A 60 -23.08 -25.86 15.21
N ASN A 61 -23.97 -25.80 14.22
CA ASN A 61 -25.19 -26.62 14.14
C ASN A 61 -25.90 -26.68 15.51
N PRO A 62 -26.46 -25.56 16.00
CA PRO A 62 -26.91 -25.45 17.38
C PRO A 62 -28.06 -26.41 17.70
N LEU A 63 -27.95 -27.10 18.83
CA LEU A 63 -29.04 -27.77 19.52
C LEU A 63 -29.85 -26.70 20.27
N TYR A 64 -31.13 -26.58 19.92
CA TYR A 64 -32.08 -25.69 20.56
C TYR A 64 -33.39 -26.45 20.86
N ASP A 65 -34.13 -25.98 21.86
CA ASP A 65 -35.48 -26.46 22.16
C ASP A 65 -36.48 -25.81 21.18
N SER A 66 -37.37 -26.60 20.58
CA SER A 66 -38.40 -26.11 19.65
C SER A 66 -39.35 -25.11 20.31
N GLY A 67 -39.45 -25.09 21.64
CA GLY A 67 -40.19 -24.08 22.38
C GLY A 67 -39.72 -22.63 22.14
N TYR A 68 -38.44 -22.42 21.79
CA TYR A 68 -37.92 -21.07 21.51
C TYR A 68 -38.41 -20.49 20.17
N CYS A 69 -38.84 -21.34 19.23
CA CYS A 69 -39.30 -20.91 17.90
C CYS A 69 -40.65 -20.16 17.96
N HIS A 70 -41.46 -20.42 18.99
CA HIS A 70 -42.78 -19.80 19.12
C HIS A 70 -42.74 -18.39 19.69
N ASN A 71 -41.76 -18.08 20.52
CA ASN A 71 -41.73 -16.81 21.28
C ASN A 71 -40.84 -15.72 20.61
N GLN A 72 -40.23 -16.00 19.45
CA GLN A 72 -39.28 -15.11 18.77
C GLN A 72 -38.16 -14.57 19.69
N THR A 73 -37.82 -15.33 20.72
CA THR A 73 -36.85 -14.93 21.73
C THR A 73 -35.42 -15.18 21.26
N TYR A 74 -34.52 -14.25 21.58
CA TYR A 74 -33.09 -14.43 21.35
C TYR A 74 -32.54 -15.59 22.17
N ILE A 75 -31.88 -16.54 21.50
CA ILE A 75 -31.27 -17.71 22.15
C ILE A 75 -29.83 -17.39 22.53
N LEU A 76 -29.61 -17.01 23.78
CA LEU A 76 -28.27 -16.75 24.32
C LEU A 76 -27.55 -18.04 24.74
N ASN A 77 -28.32 -19.05 25.17
CA ASN A 77 -27.80 -20.31 25.69
C ASN A 77 -28.09 -21.46 24.71
N TYR A 78 -27.12 -21.79 23.87
CA TYR A 78 -27.19 -22.93 22.95
C TYR A 78 -25.97 -23.84 23.10
N LYS A 79 -26.12 -25.10 22.71
CA LYS A 79 -25.03 -26.07 22.61
C LYS A 79 -24.83 -26.44 21.14
N CYS A 80 -23.63 -26.30 20.61
CA CYS A 80 -23.32 -26.79 19.26
C CYS A 80 -23.41 -28.32 19.23
N ARG A 81 -23.96 -28.91 18.14
CA ARG A 81 -24.18 -30.37 17.98
C ARG A 81 -22.87 -31.17 17.83
N GLY A 82 -21.70 -30.51 17.85
CA GLY A 82 -20.35 -31.11 17.82
C GLY A 82 -19.57 -30.98 19.15
N ASN A 83 -18.44 -31.71 19.23
CA ASN A 83 -17.64 -31.88 20.45
C ASN A 83 -17.29 -30.51 21.08
N LYS A 84 -17.77 -30.30 22.31
CA LYS A 84 -17.66 -29.05 23.06
C LYS A 84 -16.25 -28.48 22.94
N TYR A 85 -16.13 -27.25 22.43
CA TYR A 85 -14.89 -26.47 22.25
C TYR A 85 -13.98 -26.79 21.06
N ASN A 86 -14.52 -27.22 19.92
CA ASN A 86 -13.73 -27.23 18.69
C ASN A 86 -13.18 -25.80 18.40
N HIS A 87 -11.87 -25.70 18.14
CA HIS A 87 -11.18 -24.46 17.76
C HIS A 87 -11.93 -23.72 16.64
N THR A 88 -12.50 -24.47 15.70
CA THR A 88 -13.29 -23.95 14.57
C THR A 88 -14.52 -23.15 15.02
N VAL A 89 -15.21 -23.55 16.09
CA VAL A 89 -16.36 -22.80 16.62
C VAL A 89 -15.92 -21.48 17.25
N LYS A 90 -14.78 -21.47 17.97
CA LYS A 90 -14.21 -20.24 18.51
C LYS A 90 -13.81 -19.29 17.38
N GLU A 91 -13.19 -19.81 16.34
CA GLU A 91 -12.80 -19.02 15.18
C GLU A 91 -14.00 -18.44 14.42
N ALA A 92 -15.09 -19.20 14.32
CA ALA A 92 -16.34 -18.75 13.72
C ALA A 92 -17.01 -17.59 14.46
N ARG A 93 -16.54 -17.24 15.67
CA ARG A 93 -16.97 -16.06 16.46
C ARG A 93 -16.04 -14.84 16.31
N LEU A 94 -15.11 -14.87 15.36
CA LEU A 94 -14.10 -13.82 15.18
C LEU A 94 -14.20 -13.19 13.78
N SER A 95 -15.38 -12.66 13.43
CA SER A 95 -15.61 -12.00 12.14
C SER A 95 -14.99 -10.60 12.08
N PHE A 96 -15.38 -9.69 12.97
CA PHE A 96 -15.04 -8.28 12.86
C PHE A 96 -13.56 -7.94 13.10
N PHE A 97 -12.91 -7.09 12.33
CA PHE A 97 -13.08 -6.88 10.89
C PHE A 97 -12.14 -7.84 10.14
N SER A 98 -12.19 -7.87 8.81
CA SER A 98 -11.38 -8.83 8.04
C SER A 98 -9.87 -8.55 8.14
N GLY A 99 -9.15 -9.45 8.79
CA GLY A 99 -7.69 -9.41 8.88
C GLY A 99 -7.02 -9.59 7.53
N HIS A 100 -7.53 -10.50 6.69
CA HIS A 100 -6.99 -10.75 5.36
C HIS A 100 -7.13 -9.51 4.45
N ALA A 101 -8.30 -8.87 4.45
CA ALA A 101 -8.55 -7.67 3.67
C ALA A 101 -7.67 -6.49 4.13
N SER A 102 -7.57 -6.27 5.44
CA SER A 102 -6.77 -5.17 5.99
C SER A 102 -5.27 -5.34 5.78
N LEU A 103 -4.72 -6.54 5.99
CA LEU A 103 -3.30 -6.81 5.74
C LEU A 103 -2.96 -6.69 4.26
N ALA A 104 -3.77 -7.27 3.38
CA ALA A 104 -3.57 -7.20 1.94
C ALA A 104 -3.63 -5.75 1.45
N MET A 105 -4.57 -4.95 1.96
CA MET A 105 -4.70 -3.55 1.56
C MET A 105 -3.61 -2.64 2.17
N THR A 106 -3.15 -2.94 3.38
CA THR A 106 -1.95 -2.31 3.98
C THR A 106 -0.74 -2.55 3.08
N ALA A 107 -0.54 -3.81 2.66
CA ALA A 107 0.57 -4.18 1.82
C ALA A 107 0.50 -3.51 0.44
N ALA A 108 -0.66 -3.59 -0.22
CA ALA A 108 -0.89 -2.98 -1.52
C ALA A 108 -0.68 -1.46 -1.49
N THR A 109 -1.25 -0.77 -0.50
CA THR A 109 -1.14 0.69 -0.37
C THR A 109 0.30 1.13 -0.17
N PHE A 110 1.03 0.46 0.75
CA PHE A 110 2.45 0.75 0.96
C PHE A 110 3.27 0.53 -0.31
N PHE A 111 3.03 -0.60 -1.00
CA PHE A 111 3.72 -0.93 -2.24
C PHE A 111 3.43 0.08 -3.36
N ILE A 112 2.18 0.52 -3.51
CA ILE A 112 1.77 1.52 -4.50
C ILE A 112 2.52 2.84 -4.27
N ILE A 113 2.60 3.30 -3.02
CA ILE A 113 3.31 4.54 -2.65
C ILE A 113 4.82 4.37 -2.84
N TYR A 114 5.37 3.19 -2.52
CA TYR A 114 6.77 2.87 -2.75
C TYR A 114 7.12 2.91 -4.24
N VAL A 115 6.38 2.21 -5.08
CA VAL A 115 6.52 2.25 -6.54
C VAL A 115 6.36 3.69 -7.05
N GLN A 116 5.42 4.46 -6.49
CA GLN A 116 5.21 5.86 -6.84
C GLN A 116 6.43 6.74 -6.58
N SER A 117 7.08 6.56 -5.43
CA SER A 117 8.22 7.36 -4.98
C SER A 117 9.55 6.99 -5.66
N ARG A 118 9.74 5.70 -5.96
CA ARG A 118 11.02 5.17 -6.47
C ARG A 118 11.12 5.17 -7.98
N ILE A 119 10.07 4.73 -8.69
CA ILE A 119 10.16 4.55 -10.15
C ILE A 119 9.96 5.88 -10.87
N PRO A 120 10.97 6.36 -11.63
CA PRO A 120 10.87 7.59 -12.40
C PRO A 120 9.86 7.42 -13.55
N HIS A 121 9.16 8.49 -13.89
CA HIS A 121 8.14 8.48 -14.94
C HIS A 121 8.76 8.73 -16.32
N ARG A 122 9.45 7.71 -16.87
CA ARG A 122 10.14 7.79 -18.17
C ARG A 122 10.11 6.45 -18.90
N GLY A 123 10.04 6.48 -20.24
CA GLY A 123 10.07 5.27 -21.09
C GLY A 123 8.98 4.27 -20.73
N LEU A 124 9.32 2.97 -20.68
CA LEU A 124 8.39 1.88 -20.37
C LEU A 124 7.73 2.02 -18.98
N ALA A 125 8.39 2.72 -18.04
CA ALA A 125 7.85 2.93 -16.70
C ALA A 125 6.60 3.82 -16.67
N ILE A 126 6.30 4.57 -17.74
CA ILE A 126 5.05 5.33 -17.87
C ILE A 126 3.84 4.39 -17.86
N ILE A 127 3.96 3.23 -18.51
CA ILE A 127 2.89 2.23 -18.66
C ILE A 127 3.00 1.15 -17.58
N ALA A 128 4.20 0.62 -17.33
CA ALA A 128 4.37 -0.49 -16.40
C ALA A 128 4.00 -0.11 -14.95
N LYS A 129 4.26 1.14 -14.55
CA LYS A 129 4.01 1.63 -13.19
C LYS A 129 2.52 1.58 -12.79
N PRO A 130 1.58 2.21 -13.53
CA PRO A 130 0.16 2.12 -13.20
C PRO A 130 -0.37 0.68 -13.31
N LEU A 131 0.14 -0.15 -14.23
CA LEU A 131 -0.27 -1.55 -14.34
C LEU A 131 0.12 -2.37 -13.11
N ILE A 132 1.36 -2.22 -12.63
CA ILE A 132 1.84 -2.90 -11.41
C ILE A 132 1.07 -2.42 -10.17
N GLN A 133 0.78 -1.12 -10.09
CA GLN A 133 -0.02 -0.55 -9.00
C GLN A 133 -1.46 -1.08 -9.03
N LEU A 134 -2.09 -1.13 -10.21
CA LEU A 134 -3.43 -1.67 -10.38
C LEU A 134 -3.48 -3.16 -10.05
N PHE A 135 -2.47 -3.93 -10.47
CA PHE A 135 -2.37 -5.35 -10.14
C PHE A 135 -2.26 -5.57 -8.63
N ALA A 136 -1.39 -4.81 -7.93
CA ALA A 136 -1.26 -4.90 -6.48
C ALA A 136 -2.56 -4.53 -5.75
N LEU A 137 -3.25 -3.47 -6.21
CA LEU A 137 -4.55 -3.08 -5.68
C LEU A 137 -5.61 -4.16 -5.93
N GLY A 138 -5.62 -4.73 -7.14
CA GLY A 138 -6.50 -5.83 -7.53
C GLY A 138 -6.32 -7.08 -6.68
N LEU A 139 -5.08 -7.45 -6.37
CA LEU A 139 -4.80 -8.53 -5.41
C LEU A 139 -5.35 -8.22 -4.02
N GLY A 140 -5.20 -6.99 -3.54
CA GLY A 140 -5.78 -6.53 -2.28
C GLY A 140 -7.30 -6.71 -2.23
N PHE A 141 -7.99 -6.26 -3.28
CA PHE A 141 -9.44 -6.46 -3.41
C PHE A 141 -9.81 -7.94 -3.53
N TYR A 142 -9.11 -8.70 -4.37
CA TYR A 142 -9.37 -10.12 -4.56
C TYR A 142 -9.27 -10.90 -3.24
N THR A 143 -8.27 -10.62 -2.39
CA THR A 143 -8.14 -11.26 -1.08
C THR A 143 -9.39 -11.06 -0.22
N GLY A 144 -9.92 -9.84 -0.11
CA GLY A 144 -11.15 -9.61 0.66
C GLY A 144 -12.39 -10.21 -0.01
N TYR A 145 -12.49 -10.17 -1.34
CA TYR A 145 -13.59 -10.81 -2.08
C TYR A 145 -13.67 -12.31 -1.78
N THR A 146 -12.54 -13.03 -1.77
CA THR A 146 -12.53 -14.46 -1.42
C THR A 146 -13.11 -14.71 -0.02
N ARG A 147 -12.90 -13.80 0.94
CA ARG A 147 -13.44 -13.98 2.31
C ARG A 147 -14.96 -13.86 2.38
N VAL A 148 -15.58 -13.09 1.48
CA VAL A 148 -17.03 -12.96 1.41
C VAL A 148 -17.64 -14.23 0.81
N ILE A 149 -17.11 -14.69 -0.33
CA ILE A 149 -17.64 -15.88 -1.01
C ILE A 149 -17.39 -17.17 -0.21
N ASP A 150 -16.32 -17.24 0.57
CA ASP A 150 -16.03 -18.37 1.47
C ASP A 150 -16.91 -18.34 2.74
N GLY A 151 -17.79 -17.35 2.91
CA GLY A 151 -18.64 -17.20 4.10
C GLY A 151 -17.87 -16.86 5.39
N MET A 152 -16.62 -16.40 5.25
CA MET A 152 -15.70 -16.15 6.36
C MET A 152 -15.88 -14.76 6.98
N HIS A 153 -16.42 -13.80 6.23
CA HIS A 153 -16.67 -12.44 6.70
C HIS A 153 -17.91 -11.85 6.05
N HIS A 154 -18.61 -10.97 6.77
CA HIS A 154 -19.62 -10.13 6.16
C HIS A 154 -18.97 -9.12 5.21
N LEU A 155 -19.75 -8.58 4.26
CA LEU A 155 -19.23 -7.55 3.36
C LEU A 155 -18.72 -6.32 4.12
N HIS A 156 -19.43 -5.90 5.16
CA HIS A 156 -19.05 -4.73 5.96
C HIS A 156 -17.72 -4.94 6.71
N ASP A 157 -17.45 -6.15 7.23
CA ASP A 157 -16.16 -6.52 7.83
C ASP A 157 -15.00 -6.33 6.86
N VAL A 158 -15.22 -6.68 5.59
CA VAL A 158 -14.22 -6.58 4.53
C VAL A 158 -14.00 -5.11 4.13
N VAL A 159 -15.08 -4.33 4.01
CA VAL A 159 -15.00 -2.89 3.72
C VAL A 159 -14.25 -2.13 4.81
N VAL A 160 -14.58 -2.38 6.09
CA VAL A 160 -13.85 -1.79 7.22
C VAL A 160 -12.38 -2.21 7.17
N GLY A 161 -12.11 -3.49 6.88
CA GLY A 161 -10.75 -3.97 6.69
C GLY A 161 -9.97 -3.23 5.62
N TYR A 162 -10.57 -2.98 4.45
CA TYR A 162 -9.92 -2.19 3.40
C TYR A 162 -9.62 -0.76 3.86
N ILE A 163 -10.58 -0.08 4.47
CA ILE A 163 -10.40 1.31 4.94
C ILE A 163 -9.24 1.39 5.93
N VAL A 164 -9.25 0.51 6.95
CA VAL A 164 -8.18 0.43 7.95
C VAL A 164 -6.83 0.14 7.30
N GLY A 165 -6.80 -0.81 6.36
CA GLY A 165 -5.57 -1.17 5.66
C GLY A 165 -4.99 -0.03 4.82
N ILE A 166 -5.84 0.71 4.10
CA ILE A 166 -5.41 1.91 3.35
C ILE A 166 -4.80 2.93 4.30
N LEU A 167 -5.45 3.21 5.43
CA LEU A 167 -4.98 4.19 6.41
C LEU A 167 -3.61 3.80 6.98
N LEU A 168 -3.46 2.55 7.44
CA LEU A 168 -2.21 2.06 8.02
C LEU A 168 -1.08 2.01 6.99
N GLY A 169 -1.37 1.54 5.77
CA GLY A 169 -0.40 1.51 4.68
C GLY A 169 0.06 2.92 4.30
N TYR A 170 -0.86 3.88 4.24
CA TYR A 170 -0.56 5.28 3.98
C TYR A 170 0.28 5.89 5.11
N ILE A 171 -0.13 5.72 6.37
CA ILE A 171 0.59 6.26 7.54
C ILE A 171 2.02 5.71 7.58
N THR A 172 2.17 4.40 7.41
CA THR A 172 3.49 3.75 7.40
C THR A 172 4.35 4.27 6.26
N ALA A 173 3.80 4.38 5.05
CA ALA A 173 4.56 4.86 3.90
C ALA A 173 4.96 6.33 4.03
N LYS A 174 4.10 7.19 4.58
CA LYS A 174 4.29 8.64 4.63
C LYS A 174 5.01 9.16 5.85
N TYR A 175 4.64 8.69 7.03
CA TYR A 175 5.14 9.24 8.29
C TYR A 175 6.25 8.40 8.89
N ILE A 176 6.30 7.10 8.59
CA ILE A 176 7.34 6.21 9.14
C ILE A 176 8.49 6.04 8.13
N ALA A 177 8.15 5.66 6.90
CA ALA A 177 9.13 5.45 5.83
C ALA A 177 9.48 6.75 5.05
N GLU A 178 8.83 7.86 5.36
CA GLU A 178 9.03 9.18 4.75
C GLU A 178 9.03 9.19 3.21
N LEU A 179 8.24 8.32 2.58
CA LEU A 179 8.22 8.17 1.13
C LEU A 179 7.58 9.38 0.43
N ARG A 180 8.44 10.20 -0.18
CA ARG A 180 8.03 11.36 -0.98
C ARG A 180 7.55 10.92 -2.36
N MET A 181 6.28 11.21 -2.68
CA MET A 181 5.75 11.01 -4.03
C MET A 181 6.28 12.13 -4.93
N LYS A 182 7.03 11.79 -5.98
CA LYS A 182 7.66 12.78 -6.89
C LYS A 182 6.67 13.47 -7.86
N SER A 183 5.36 13.41 -7.59
CA SER A 183 4.33 13.58 -8.63
C SER A 183 4.13 15.00 -9.15
N ASN A 184 4.65 16.04 -8.50
CA ASN A 184 4.31 17.42 -8.91
C ASN A 184 5.51 18.29 -9.28
N LYS A 185 6.76 17.87 -9.05
CA LYS A 185 7.90 18.77 -9.28
C LYS A 185 8.15 19.02 -10.78
N MET A 186 7.98 18.03 -11.67
CA MET A 186 8.07 18.29 -13.11
C MET A 186 6.92 19.15 -13.62
N ARG A 187 5.68 18.87 -13.23
CA ARG A 187 4.52 19.67 -13.68
C ARG A 187 4.55 21.09 -13.12
N GLN A 188 4.98 21.27 -11.87
CA GLN A 188 5.21 22.59 -11.29
C GLN A 188 6.34 23.32 -11.99
N ASN A 189 7.47 22.65 -12.26
CA ASN A 189 8.57 23.25 -13.01
C ASN A 189 8.18 23.56 -14.47
N GLU A 190 7.34 22.74 -15.12
CA GLU A 190 6.77 23.00 -16.45
C GLU A 190 5.80 24.18 -16.43
N MET A 191 4.91 24.26 -15.42
CA MET A 191 4.00 25.40 -15.23
C MET A 191 4.76 26.69 -14.84
N GLU A 192 5.87 26.59 -14.10
CA GLU A 192 6.75 27.71 -13.78
C GLU A 192 7.56 28.17 -15.00
N LEU A 193 8.08 27.25 -15.82
CA LEU A 193 8.72 27.59 -17.10
C LEU A 193 7.74 28.26 -18.07
N GLN A 194 6.51 27.76 -18.14
CA GLN A 194 5.46 28.33 -18.99
C GLN A 194 5.04 29.74 -18.53
N LYS A 195 5.15 30.05 -17.23
CA LYS A 195 4.97 31.42 -16.70
C LYS A 195 6.11 32.36 -17.06
N ILE A 196 7.34 31.86 -17.16
CA ILE A 196 8.51 32.65 -17.57
C ILE A 196 8.45 32.97 -19.07
N GLU A 197 7.92 32.04 -19.87
CA GLU A 197 7.80 32.18 -21.34
C GLU A 197 6.64 33.08 -21.80
N PHE A 198 5.70 33.41 -20.90
CA PHE A 198 4.59 34.34 -21.17
C PHE A 198 4.69 35.61 -20.29
N PRO A 199 5.63 36.54 -20.56
CA PRO A 199 5.54 37.88 -19.99
C PRO A 199 4.28 38.56 -20.54
N GLN A 200 3.51 39.24 -19.68
CA GLN A 200 2.42 40.10 -20.14
C GLN A 200 2.99 41.14 -21.12
N THR A 201 2.51 41.10 -22.36
CA THR A 201 2.67 42.21 -23.30
C THR A 201 1.83 43.38 -22.79
N SER A 202 2.39 44.18 -21.88
CA SER A 202 1.99 45.58 -21.73
C SER A 202 2.96 46.41 -22.54
N SER A 203 2.41 47.08 -23.55
CA SER A 203 3.00 48.09 -24.42
C SER A 203 4.13 48.89 -23.76
N ASP A 204 5.37 48.62 -24.16
CA ASP A 204 6.33 49.68 -24.53
C ASP A 204 7.56 49.11 -25.25
N GLU A 205 8.12 49.98 -26.06
CA GLU A 205 9.08 49.79 -27.14
C GLU A 205 10.46 49.20 -26.72
N ASN A 206 11.06 48.41 -27.63
CA ASN A 206 12.45 47.91 -27.63
C ASN A 206 12.87 46.89 -26.55
N ILE A 207 12.78 45.60 -26.87
CA ILE A 207 13.51 44.53 -26.15
C ILE A 207 14.27 43.66 -27.17
N PRO A 208 15.60 43.45 -27.01
CA PRO A 208 16.35 42.57 -27.89
C PRO A 208 15.88 41.11 -27.72
N VAL A 209 15.61 40.45 -28.85
CA VAL A 209 15.21 39.04 -28.89
C VAL A 209 16.42 38.18 -28.54
N TYR A 210 16.54 37.77 -27.27
CA TYR A 210 17.45 36.71 -26.90
C TYR A 210 16.85 35.38 -27.35
N LYS A 211 17.43 34.81 -28.41
CA LYS A 211 17.11 33.47 -28.88
C LYS A 211 17.61 32.48 -27.83
N THR A 212 16.73 32.04 -26.92
CA THR A 212 17.06 30.94 -26.00
C THR A 212 17.10 29.64 -26.79
N SER A 213 18.28 29.27 -27.27
CA SER A 213 18.57 27.90 -27.68
C SER A 213 18.49 27.03 -26.43
N VAL A 214 17.40 26.26 -26.29
CA VAL A 214 17.34 25.17 -25.32
C VAL A 214 18.35 24.11 -25.75
N VAL A 215 19.58 24.24 -25.26
CA VAL A 215 20.56 23.16 -25.35
C VAL A 215 20.08 22.06 -24.42
N ARG A 216 19.54 20.99 -24.99
CA ARG A 216 19.31 19.73 -24.29
C ARG A 216 20.69 19.23 -23.83
N VAL A 217 21.05 19.51 -22.58
CA VAL A 217 22.25 18.94 -21.97
C VAL A 217 21.98 17.44 -21.78
N GLU A 218 22.57 16.63 -22.64
CA GLU A 218 22.68 15.19 -22.40
C GLU A 218 23.48 14.95 -21.12
N PRO A 219 23.11 13.94 -20.31
CA PRO A 219 23.78 13.68 -19.06
C PRO A 219 25.14 13.03 -19.34
N THR A 220 26.21 13.82 -19.39
CA THR A 220 27.57 13.28 -19.37
C THR A 220 28.46 14.12 -18.45
N GLU A 221 29.14 13.39 -17.57
CA GLU A 221 30.36 13.76 -16.84
C GLU A 221 30.26 14.89 -15.80
N LEU A 222 30.09 14.47 -14.53
CA LEU A 222 30.50 15.24 -13.35
C LEU A 222 32.04 15.38 -13.37
N ARG A 223 32.57 16.48 -13.91
CA ARG A 223 33.95 16.90 -13.62
C ARG A 223 33.96 17.61 -12.25
N ILE A 224 34.59 16.95 -11.30
CA ILE A 224 35.05 17.55 -10.04
C ILE A 224 36.27 18.42 -10.42
N PHE A 225 36.21 19.71 -10.08
CA PHE A 225 37.33 20.64 -10.25
C PHE A 225 38.45 20.31 -9.26
N ASP A 226 39.69 20.50 -9.73
CA ASP A 226 40.96 20.31 -9.00
C ASP A 226 41.03 21.10 -7.69
#